data_AF-A0A7L3N8L8-F1
#
_entry.id   AF-A0A7L3N8L8-F1
#
_cell.length_a   1.000
_cell.length_b   1.000
_cell.length_c   1.000
_cell.angle_alpha   90.00
_cell.angle_beta   90.00
_cell.angle_gamma   90.00
#
_symmetry.space_group_name_H-M   'P 1'
#
loop_
_entity.id
_entity.type
_entity.pdbx_description
1 polymer ?
#
loop_
_entity_poly.entity_id
_entity_poly.type
_entity_poly.pdbx_seq_one_letter_code
_entity_poly.pdbx_strand_id
1 'polypeptide(L)'
;SGFNSIGHMDTMLRARHHIGHYKEGEEFIQNVFHVLFQLFSGKEKSDLSICWLQYEISKIVQYLQTKNKRKLKTQGRKSKKLAKNLLKAPDNRNDLSLWKLYAYLEWLLGNIDDARKVFDTALCTAGTGGLKSPQLCSLSLLYAQLEVELLESLEGAVMSRAVHILTKLTESGTYVPYSGQVLPVNVLKARKTYEHALEDYLSKTLVSVEDRVSDADQLVSLVGCYALFQYLTVGIDAAVAIYAQTSEKLEASVPQKCENTREKLGIQNFPTALETVTLMHTNLLRFHMKISVYPLNPLREALMEALNRYPSNQTLWRSYIHIQRKSHSASKARRFFDGVTRSANSLEPWLYAIRAEQMRKKLTETVQRADVGEIHSTIPETGLANRIVALFEHAVQTENGTNCPLLWRMYLNFLV
;
A
#
# COMPACT_ATOMS: atom_id res chain seq x y z
N SER A 1 6.57 -13.44 -6.93
CA SER A 1 6.11 -12.19 -7.58
C SER A 1 5.23 -11.47 -6.59
N GLY A 2 5.74 -10.56 -5.77
CA GLY A 2 6.63 -9.45 -6.13
C GLY A 2 5.81 -8.17 -6.32
N PHE A 3 4.85 -7.93 -5.42
CA PHE A 3 4.18 -6.66 -5.23
C PHE A 3 4.38 -6.32 -3.76
N ASN A 4 4.77 -5.08 -3.50
CA ASN A 4 5.38 -4.67 -2.25
C ASN A 4 4.58 -5.16 -1.05
N SER A 5 5.03 -6.23 -0.40
CA SER A 5 4.32 -6.81 0.74
C SER A 5 4.28 -5.86 1.94
N ILE A 6 5.26 -4.96 2.04
CA ILE A 6 5.43 -3.97 3.11
C ILE A 6 5.11 -2.56 2.59
N GLY A 7 5.25 -2.31 1.29
CA GLY A 7 5.28 -0.97 0.73
C GLY A 7 3.99 -0.15 0.80
N HIS A 8 4.16 1.15 1.04
CA HIS A 8 3.11 2.18 0.99
C HIS A 8 2.77 2.63 -0.45
N MET A 9 3.52 2.20 -1.46
CA MET A 9 3.26 2.66 -2.84
C MET A 9 1.98 2.08 -3.46
N ASP A 10 1.41 1.01 -2.89
CA ASP A 10 0.11 0.47 -3.31
C ASP A 10 -1.06 1.43 -3.00
N THR A 11 -0.91 2.36 -2.04
CA THR A 11 -1.87 3.45 -1.79
C THR A 11 -1.61 4.68 -2.67
N MET A 12 -0.35 4.99 -2.98
CA MET A 12 0.00 6.15 -3.83
C MET A 12 -0.29 5.90 -5.32
N LEU A 13 -0.11 4.67 -5.79
CA LEU A 13 -0.53 4.26 -7.14
C LEU A 13 -2.04 4.06 -7.08
N ARG A 14 -2.81 5.14 -7.34
CA ARG A 14 -4.29 5.08 -7.48
C ARG A 14 -4.67 3.73 -8.10
N ALA A 15 -5.38 2.93 -7.32
CA ALA A 15 -5.85 1.61 -7.71
C ALA A 15 -6.98 1.71 -8.76
N ARG A 16 -6.67 2.31 -9.92
CA ARG A 16 -7.46 2.17 -11.13
C ARG A 16 -7.02 0.88 -11.81
N HIS A 17 -7.63 -0.22 -11.41
CA HIS A 17 -7.50 -1.45 -12.19
C HIS A 17 -8.17 -1.26 -13.57
N HIS A 18 -7.52 -1.82 -14.59
CA HIS A 18 -7.83 -1.71 -16.02
C HIS A 18 -7.69 -0.32 -16.64
N ILE A 19 -6.52 0.31 -16.47
CA ILE A 19 -5.98 1.18 -17.54
C ILE A 19 -5.33 0.28 -18.62
N GLY A 20 -6.07 -0.75 -19.05
CA GLY A 20 -5.85 -1.35 -20.35
C GLY A 20 -6.77 -0.61 -21.29
N HIS A 21 -6.50 0.68 -21.53
CA HIS A 21 -7.22 1.37 -22.58
C HIS A 21 -6.97 0.59 -23.88
N TYR A 22 -8.03 0.45 -24.69
CA TYR A 22 -7.83 0.15 -26.10
C TYR A 22 -6.85 1.18 -26.68
N LYS A 23 -6.15 0.83 -27.75
CA LYS A 23 -5.01 1.59 -28.29
C LYS A 23 -5.31 3.10 -28.38
N GLU A 24 -6.53 3.43 -28.78
CA GLU A 24 -7.07 4.77 -28.94
C GLU A 24 -7.11 5.57 -27.62
N GLY A 25 -7.49 4.92 -26.50
CA GLY A 25 -7.52 5.56 -25.20
C GLY A 25 -6.13 5.79 -24.60
N GLU A 26 -5.16 4.91 -24.90
CA GLU A 26 -3.75 5.16 -24.52
C GLU A 26 -3.16 6.32 -25.30
N GLU A 27 -3.43 6.40 -26.62
CA GLU A 27 -3.02 7.53 -27.44
C GLU A 27 -3.63 8.85 -26.95
N PHE A 28 -4.92 8.84 -26.58
CA PHE A 28 -5.58 10.00 -25.97
C PHE A 28 -4.86 10.46 -24.70
N ILE A 29 -4.59 9.55 -23.75
CA ILE A 29 -3.93 9.92 -22.48
C ILE A 29 -2.52 10.47 -22.71
N GLN A 30 -1.74 9.85 -23.60
CA GLN A 30 -0.41 10.35 -23.94
C GLN A 30 -0.48 11.75 -24.56
N ASN A 31 -1.43 11.98 -25.47
CA ASN A 31 -1.64 13.30 -26.07
C ASN A 31 -2.01 14.35 -25.02
N VAL A 32 -2.87 14.00 -24.05
CA VAL A 32 -3.21 14.89 -22.93
C VAL A 32 -1.97 15.26 -22.12
N PHE A 33 -1.12 14.29 -21.75
CA PHE A 33 0.13 14.60 -21.05
C PHE A 33 1.04 15.52 -21.87
N HIS A 34 1.19 15.26 -23.17
CA HIS A 34 2.03 16.08 -24.04
C HIS A 34 1.54 17.53 -24.17
N VAL A 35 0.23 17.73 -24.36
CA VAL A 35 -0.37 19.06 -24.44
C VAL A 35 -0.24 19.80 -23.11
N LEU A 36 -0.64 19.17 -22.00
CA LEU A 36 -0.56 19.79 -20.67
C LEU A 36 0.88 20.14 -20.28
N PHE A 37 1.85 19.32 -20.66
CA PHE A 37 3.27 19.56 -20.34
C PHE A 37 3.85 20.81 -21.03
N GLN A 38 3.27 21.23 -22.16
CA GLN A 38 3.65 22.47 -22.84
C GLN A 38 2.97 23.70 -22.24
N LEU A 39 1.82 23.52 -21.60
CA LEU A 39 1.02 24.60 -21.01
C LEU A 39 1.47 24.95 -19.59
N PHE A 40 1.90 23.96 -18.80
CA PHE A 40 2.33 24.19 -17.41
C PHE A 40 3.79 24.63 -17.30
N SER A 41 4.07 25.40 -16.25
CA SER A 41 5.41 25.87 -15.89
C SER A 41 5.66 25.74 -14.38
N GLY A 42 6.93 25.73 -13.97
CA GLY A 42 7.31 25.63 -12.55
C GLY A 42 6.74 24.39 -11.85
N LYS A 43 6.13 24.59 -10.68
CA LYS A 43 5.63 23.52 -9.80
C LYS A 43 4.56 22.65 -10.45
N GLU A 44 3.63 23.23 -11.19
CA GLU A 44 2.56 22.49 -11.88
C GLU A 44 3.12 21.50 -12.91
N LYS A 45 4.22 21.88 -13.55
CA LYS A 45 4.93 21.02 -14.51
C LYS A 45 5.66 19.86 -13.82
N SER A 46 6.23 20.11 -12.64
CA SER A 46 6.82 19.07 -11.80
C SER A 46 5.76 18.09 -11.30
N ASP A 47 4.62 18.60 -10.82
CA ASP A 47 3.48 17.78 -10.38
C ASP A 47 2.92 16.94 -11.54
N LEU A 48 2.79 17.52 -12.75
CA LEU A 48 2.42 16.76 -13.94
C LEU A 48 3.45 15.68 -14.29
N SER A 49 4.74 15.96 -14.14
CA SER A 49 5.83 15.00 -14.37
C SER A 49 5.73 13.80 -13.42
N ILE A 50 5.42 14.07 -12.15
CA ILE A 50 5.15 13.05 -11.13
C ILE A 50 3.94 12.20 -11.55
N CYS A 51 2.82 12.82 -11.91
CA CYS A 51 1.61 12.11 -12.34
C CYS A 51 1.85 11.25 -13.59
N TRP A 52 2.61 11.76 -14.56
CA TRP A 52 2.94 11.01 -15.78
C TRP A 52 3.81 9.80 -15.46
N LEU A 53 4.83 9.95 -14.62
CA LEU A 53 5.67 8.81 -14.25
C LEU A 53 4.91 7.78 -13.39
N GLN A 54 4.01 8.22 -12.50
CA GLN A 54 3.11 7.32 -11.77
C GLN A 54 2.20 6.53 -12.70
N TYR A 55 1.65 7.17 -13.73
CA TYR A 55 0.86 6.50 -14.77
C TYR A 55 1.67 5.41 -15.48
N GLU A 56 2.90 5.73 -15.89
CA GLU A 56 3.82 4.76 -16.49
C GLU A 56 4.12 3.57 -15.57
N ILE A 57 4.41 3.83 -14.29
CA ILE A 57 4.64 2.79 -13.28
C ILE A 57 3.40 1.90 -13.12
N SER A 58 2.20 2.46 -13.12
CA SER A 58 0.96 1.68 -13.01
C SER A 58 0.81 0.64 -14.14
N LYS A 59 1.23 0.99 -15.37
CA LYS A 59 1.26 0.06 -16.51
C LYS A 59 2.30 -1.05 -16.30
N ILE A 60 3.48 -0.73 -15.78
CA ILE A 60 4.52 -1.72 -15.43
C ILE A 60 4.00 -2.71 -14.39
N VAL A 61 3.38 -2.22 -13.32
CA VAL A 61 2.75 -3.03 -12.27
C VAL A 61 1.70 -3.98 -12.89
N GLN A 62 0.84 -3.49 -13.78
CA GLN A 62 -0.14 -4.34 -14.47
C GLN A 62 0.52 -5.44 -15.33
N TYR A 63 1.58 -5.12 -16.06
CA TYR A 63 2.30 -6.12 -16.86
C TYR A 63 3.03 -7.17 -16.00
N LEU A 64 3.51 -6.78 -14.82
CA LEU A 64 4.02 -7.70 -13.82
C LEU A 64 2.92 -8.63 -13.28
N GLN A 65 1.71 -8.11 -13.01
CA GLN A 65 0.56 -8.89 -12.52
C GLN A 65 0.10 -9.92 -13.56
N THR A 66 0.03 -9.52 -14.82
CA THR A 66 -0.36 -10.37 -15.95
C THR A 66 0.76 -11.30 -16.44
N LYS A 67 1.96 -11.22 -15.84
CA LYS A 67 3.17 -11.98 -16.22
C LYS A 67 3.56 -11.82 -17.70
N ASN A 68 3.20 -10.70 -18.33
CA ASN A 68 3.49 -10.46 -19.75
C ASN A 68 4.90 -9.90 -19.96
N LYS A 69 5.90 -10.79 -20.02
CA LYS A 69 7.32 -10.43 -20.13
C LYS A 69 7.67 -9.60 -21.37
N ARG A 70 6.99 -9.81 -22.51
CA ARG A 70 7.28 -9.08 -23.76
C ARG A 70 6.87 -7.61 -23.64
N LYS A 71 5.61 -7.37 -23.24
CA LYS A 71 5.10 -6.01 -23.05
C LYS A 71 5.81 -5.27 -21.93
N LEU A 72 6.19 -5.98 -20.86
CA LEU A 72 6.98 -5.42 -19.77
C LEU A 72 8.33 -4.87 -20.26
N LYS A 73 9.08 -5.63 -21.09
CA LYS A 73 10.36 -5.17 -21.63
C LYS A 73 10.21 -3.93 -22.52
N THR A 74 9.22 -3.93 -23.43
CA THR A 74 8.99 -2.78 -24.32
C THR A 74 8.53 -1.55 -23.55
N GLN A 75 7.62 -1.73 -22.58
CA GLN A 75 7.12 -0.62 -21.77
C GLN A 75 8.20 -0.10 -20.83
N GLY A 76 8.97 -0.98 -20.19
CA GLY A 76 10.06 -0.60 -19.30
C GLY A 76 11.11 0.27 -19.98
N ARG A 77 11.47 -0.03 -21.23
CA ARG A 77 12.38 0.84 -22.02
C ARG A 77 11.79 2.22 -22.27
N LYS A 78 10.51 2.30 -22.61
CA LYS A 78 9.80 3.58 -22.84
C LYS A 78 9.71 4.40 -21.56
N SER A 79 9.24 3.80 -20.46
CA SER A 79 9.09 4.46 -19.17
C SER A 79 10.44 4.90 -18.60
N LYS A 80 11.51 4.10 -18.75
CA LYS A 80 12.88 4.49 -18.36
C LYS A 80 13.39 5.70 -19.16
N LYS A 81 13.14 5.73 -20.47
CA LYS A 81 13.51 6.88 -21.32
C LYS A 81 12.74 8.13 -20.89
N LEU A 82 11.44 8.02 -20.62
CA LEU A 82 10.62 9.11 -20.12
C LEU A 82 11.16 9.65 -18.79
N ALA A 83 11.36 8.77 -17.79
CA ALA A 83 11.84 9.18 -16.47
C ALA A 83 13.17 9.94 -16.53
N LYS A 84 14.12 9.46 -17.33
CA LYS A 84 15.40 10.14 -17.56
C LYS A 84 15.22 11.50 -18.22
N ASN A 85 14.29 11.64 -19.16
CA ASN A 85 14.01 12.93 -19.80
C ASN A 85 13.37 13.91 -18.82
N LEU A 86 12.43 13.44 -17.99
CA LEU A 86 11.77 14.25 -16.96
C LEU A 86 12.78 14.76 -15.91
N LEU A 87 13.72 13.91 -15.46
CA LEU A 87 14.76 14.29 -14.50
C LEU A 87 15.81 15.27 -15.07
N LYS A 88 16.05 15.25 -16.37
CA LYS A 88 17.01 16.17 -17.03
C LYS A 88 16.48 17.61 -17.11
N ALA A 89 15.15 17.78 -17.09
CA ALA A 89 14.51 19.08 -17.13
C ALA A 89 14.96 19.93 -15.93
N PRO A 90 15.30 21.22 -16.13
CA PRO A 90 15.90 22.06 -15.09
C PRO A 90 15.03 22.15 -13.83
N ASP A 91 13.71 22.23 -14.01
CA ASP A 91 12.71 22.33 -12.93
C ASP A 91 12.65 21.09 -12.03
N ASN A 92 13.08 19.93 -12.55
CA ASN A 92 12.89 18.63 -11.92
C ASN A 92 14.18 18.01 -11.37
N ARG A 93 15.35 18.64 -11.57
CA ARG A 93 16.66 18.04 -11.22
C ARG A 93 16.79 17.71 -9.73
N ASN A 94 16.18 18.53 -8.88
CA ASN A 94 16.24 18.40 -7.43
C ASN A 94 14.92 17.89 -6.83
N ASP A 95 13.97 17.44 -7.65
CA ASP A 95 12.68 16.93 -7.16
C ASP A 95 12.85 15.49 -6.63
N LEU A 96 12.94 15.37 -5.31
CA LEU A 96 13.09 14.09 -4.62
C LEU A 96 11.94 13.12 -4.90
N SER A 97 10.72 13.62 -5.14
CA SER A 97 9.57 12.76 -5.45
C SER A 97 9.74 12.09 -6.80
N LEU A 98 10.29 12.81 -7.78
CA LEU A 98 10.57 12.26 -9.12
C LEU A 98 11.74 11.26 -9.07
N TRP A 99 12.80 11.56 -8.31
CA TRP A 99 13.89 10.61 -8.06
C TRP A 99 13.40 9.33 -7.39
N LYS A 100 12.53 9.45 -6.38
CA LYS A 100 11.87 8.31 -5.70
C LYS A 100 11.14 7.41 -6.69
N LEU A 101 10.34 8.00 -7.59
CA LEU A 101 9.58 7.26 -8.60
C LEU A 101 10.48 6.61 -9.64
N TYR A 102 11.54 7.27 -10.09
CA TYR A 102 12.49 6.69 -11.03
C TYR A 102 13.25 5.51 -10.42
N ALA A 103 13.72 5.64 -9.18
CA ALA A 103 14.38 4.55 -8.46
C ALA A 103 13.44 3.34 -8.29
N TYR A 104 12.17 3.60 -7.95
CA TYR A 104 11.16 2.56 -7.85
C TYR A 104 10.85 1.89 -9.21
N LEU A 105 10.82 2.65 -10.30
CA LEU A 105 10.68 2.09 -11.65
C LEU A 105 11.84 1.13 -11.98
N GLU A 106 13.09 1.51 -11.72
CA GLU A 106 14.24 0.63 -11.94
C GLU A 106 14.13 -0.65 -11.10
N TRP A 107 13.66 -0.52 -9.86
CA TRP A 107 13.42 -1.65 -8.98
C TRP A 107 12.37 -2.62 -9.54
N LEU A 108 11.22 -2.10 -9.99
CA LEU A 108 10.14 -2.89 -10.60
C LEU A 108 10.58 -3.61 -11.89
N LEU A 109 11.51 -3.02 -12.64
CA LEU A 109 12.08 -3.65 -13.83
C LEU A 109 13.12 -4.74 -13.51
N GLY A 110 13.47 -4.90 -12.23
CA GLY A 110 14.45 -5.88 -11.75
C GLY A 110 15.90 -5.40 -11.82
N ASN A 111 16.14 -4.12 -12.11
CA ASN A 111 17.48 -3.53 -12.16
C ASN A 111 17.90 -3.06 -10.77
N ILE A 112 18.04 -4.00 -9.82
CA ILE A 112 18.18 -3.69 -8.39
C ILE A 112 19.41 -2.82 -8.11
N ASP A 113 20.57 -3.13 -8.70
CA ASP A 113 21.80 -2.36 -8.45
C ASP A 113 21.74 -0.95 -9.05
N ASP A 114 21.07 -0.78 -10.19
CA ASP A 114 20.83 0.55 -10.74
C ASP A 114 19.84 1.34 -9.87
N ALA A 115 18.78 0.69 -9.38
CA ALA A 115 17.82 1.31 -8.47
C ALA A 115 18.52 1.79 -7.18
N ARG A 116 19.39 0.96 -6.58
CA ARG A 116 20.21 1.33 -5.41
C ARG A 116 21.05 2.56 -5.67
N LYS A 117 21.76 2.63 -6.80
CA LYS A 117 22.55 3.82 -7.18
C LYS A 117 21.69 5.07 -7.30
N VAL A 118 20.50 4.95 -7.90
CA VAL A 118 19.56 6.08 -8.03
C VAL A 118 19.07 6.53 -6.66
N PHE A 119 18.69 5.59 -5.76
CA PHE A 119 18.32 5.92 -4.39
C PHE A 119 19.46 6.57 -3.61
N ASP A 120 20.66 6.00 -3.65
CA ASP A 120 21.83 6.54 -2.96
C ASP A 120 22.18 7.94 -3.47
N THR A 121 22.10 8.17 -4.79
CA THR A 121 22.32 9.51 -5.39
C THR A 121 21.27 10.51 -4.90
N ALA A 122 20.00 10.11 -4.87
CA ALA A 122 18.91 10.95 -4.39
C ALA A 122 19.09 11.30 -2.90
N LEU A 123 19.50 10.34 -2.07
CA LEU A 123 19.75 10.57 -0.64
C LEU A 123 20.98 11.46 -0.40
N CYS A 124 22.06 11.29 -1.17
CA CYS A 124 23.24 12.16 -1.09
C CYS A 124 22.92 13.63 -1.46
N THR A 125 21.97 13.84 -2.37
CA THR A 125 21.60 15.18 -2.88
C THR A 125 20.47 15.84 -2.08
N ALA A 126 19.69 15.08 -1.31
CA ALA A 126 18.53 15.53 -0.54
C ALA A 126 18.85 16.47 0.66
N GLY A 127 20.13 16.72 0.96
CA GLY A 127 20.57 17.56 2.07
C GLY A 127 20.45 16.90 3.45
N THR A 128 20.62 17.69 4.51
CA THR A 128 20.74 17.23 5.92
C THR A 128 19.43 17.30 6.72
N GLY A 129 18.28 17.40 6.04
CA GLY A 129 16.97 17.62 6.69
C GLY A 129 16.49 16.49 7.61
N GLY A 130 17.11 15.31 7.55
CA GLY A 130 16.84 14.16 8.41
C GLY A 130 15.34 13.84 8.54
N LEU A 131 14.89 13.56 9.76
CA LEU A 131 13.49 13.23 10.08
C LEU A 131 12.49 14.39 9.89
N LYS A 132 12.99 15.63 9.76
CA LYS A 132 12.15 16.82 9.61
C LYS A 132 11.70 17.02 8.16
N SER A 133 12.37 16.39 7.19
CA SER A 133 12.00 16.48 5.78
C SER A 133 11.05 15.34 5.39
N PRO A 134 9.77 15.61 5.07
CA PRO A 134 8.80 14.57 4.70
C PRO A 134 9.21 13.80 3.44
N GLN A 135 9.79 14.51 2.47
CA GLN A 135 10.27 13.89 1.22
C GLN A 135 11.44 12.94 1.46
N LEU A 136 12.38 13.31 2.34
CA LEU A 136 13.53 12.48 2.70
C LEU A 136 13.11 11.25 3.51
N CYS A 137 12.18 11.41 4.46
CA CYS A 137 11.58 10.30 5.18
C CYS A 137 10.86 9.35 4.24
N SER A 138 10.04 9.88 3.32
CA SER A 138 9.29 9.08 2.34
C SER A 138 10.22 8.31 1.39
N LEU A 139 11.31 8.93 0.93
CA LEU A 139 12.33 8.30 0.09
C LEU A 139 13.06 7.17 0.84
N SER A 140 13.53 7.45 2.05
CA SER A 140 14.22 6.48 2.92
C SER A 140 13.32 5.31 3.29
N LEU A 141 12.05 5.57 3.61
CA LEU A 141 11.06 4.55 3.90
C LEU A 141 10.87 3.59 2.73
N LEU A 142 10.66 4.13 1.52
CA LEU A 142 10.48 3.29 0.34
C LEU A 142 11.73 2.44 0.07
N TYR A 143 12.91 3.04 0.11
CA TYR A 143 14.15 2.31 -0.15
C TYR A 143 14.37 1.20 0.88
N ALA A 144 14.18 1.50 2.17
CA ALA A 144 14.28 0.50 3.23
C ALA A 144 13.25 -0.63 3.06
N GLN A 145 11.98 -0.31 2.76
CA GLN A 145 10.93 -1.32 2.52
C GLN A 145 11.30 -2.27 1.38
N LEU A 146 11.82 -1.73 0.27
CA LEU A 146 12.24 -2.51 -0.89
C LEU A 146 13.41 -3.44 -0.55
N GLU A 147 14.42 -2.96 0.20
CA GLU A 147 15.53 -3.81 0.65
C GLU A 147 15.06 -4.91 1.62
N VAL A 148 14.11 -4.63 2.51
CA VAL A 148 13.53 -5.63 3.42
C VAL A 148 12.80 -6.72 2.65
N GLU A 149 12.12 -6.39 1.55
CA GLU A 149 11.42 -7.38 0.74
C GLU A 149 12.33 -8.38 0.00
N LEU A 150 13.63 -8.07 -0.10
CA LEU A 150 14.65 -9.00 -0.59
C LEU A 150 15.11 -10.00 0.47
N LEU A 151 14.83 -9.75 1.75
CA LEU A 151 15.21 -10.66 2.83
C LEU A 151 14.39 -11.95 2.76
N GLU A 152 15.08 -13.08 2.87
CA GLU A 152 14.46 -14.40 2.97
C GLU A 152 14.18 -14.79 4.43
N SER A 153 15.02 -14.33 5.35
CA SER A 153 14.89 -14.50 6.80
C SER A 153 15.28 -13.21 7.55
N LEU A 154 14.95 -13.13 8.84
CA LEU A 154 15.34 -12.01 9.70
C LEU A 154 16.76 -12.16 10.27
N GLU A 155 17.45 -13.26 9.97
CA GLU A 155 18.82 -13.50 10.44
C GLU A 155 19.77 -12.45 9.88
N GLY A 156 20.53 -11.79 10.74
CA GLY A 156 21.44 -10.72 10.33
C GLY A 156 20.75 -9.43 9.87
N ALA A 157 19.43 -9.29 10.02
CA ALA A 157 18.67 -8.11 9.57
C ALA A 157 19.19 -6.79 10.16
N VAL A 158 19.77 -6.82 11.37
CA VAL A 158 20.38 -5.64 12.02
C VAL A 158 21.51 -5.05 11.18
N MET A 159 22.28 -5.89 10.48
CA MET A 159 23.36 -5.45 9.59
C MET A 159 22.86 -5.11 8.19
N SER A 160 21.57 -5.21 7.89
CA SER A 160 21.07 -5.00 6.54
C SER A 160 21.20 -3.55 6.06
N ARG A 161 21.20 -3.38 4.73
CA ARG A 161 21.13 -2.07 4.08
C ARG A 161 19.92 -1.26 4.55
N ALA A 162 18.78 -1.91 4.82
CA ALA A 162 17.58 -1.24 5.32
C ALA A 162 17.83 -0.56 6.67
N VAL A 163 18.49 -1.24 7.62
CA VAL A 163 18.84 -0.64 8.91
C VAL A 163 19.85 0.49 8.74
N HIS A 164 20.82 0.35 7.83
CA HIS A 164 21.75 1.43 7.51
C HIS A 164 21.03 2.70 7.03
N ILE A 165 20.11 2.57 6.06
CA ILE A 165 19.32 3.69 5.52
C ILE A 165 18.55 4.38 6.65
N LEU A 166 17.82 3.60 7.46
CA LEU A 166 17.00 4.11 8.56
C LEU A 166 17.84 4.72 9.69
N THR A 167 19.04 4.21 9.93
CA THR A 167 19.98 4.78 10.91
C THR A 167 20.54 6.10 10.41
N LYS A 168 21.02 6.15 9.15
CA LYS A 168 21.57 7.37 8.54
C LYS A 168 20.56 8.50 8.44
N LEU A 169 19.28 8.19 8.24
CA LEU A 169 18.21 9.18 8.26
C LEU A 169 18.18 10.00 9.57
N THR A 170 18.56 9.39 10.70
CA THR A 170 18.57 10.05 12.01
C THR A 170 19.82 10.88 12.28
N GLU A 171 20.93 10.61 11.58
CA GLU A 171 22.25 11.17 11.92
C GLU A 171 22.43 12.66 11.52
N SER A 172 21.44 13.31 10.91
CA SER A 172 21.48 14.73 10.46
C SER A 172 22.70 15.13 9.60
N GLY A 173 23.50 14.16 9.16
CA GLY A 173 24.67 14.32 8.32
C GLY A 173 24.40 13.98 6.86
N THR A 174 25.42 14.09 6.02
CA THR A 174 25.33 13.65 4.63
C THR A 174 25.17 12.13 4.56
N TYR A 175 24.27 11.68 3.69
CA TYR A 175 24.09 10.25 3.46
C TYR A 175 25.37 9.64 2.87
N VAL A 176 25.77 8.49 3.41
CA VAL A 176 26.89 7.69 2.88
C VAL A 176 26.31 6.35 2.44
N PRO A 177 26.58 5.89 1.20
CA PRO A 177 26.11 4.60 0.71
C PRO A 177 26.54 3.45 1.63
N TYR A 178 25.70 2.42 1.67
CA TYR A 178 25.92 1.25 2.53
C TYR A 178 27.20 0.49 2.18
N SER A 179 28.06 0.29 3.17
CA SER A 179 29.39 -0.33 3.03
C SER A 179 29.49 -1.75 3.61
N GLY A 180 28.41 -2.32 4.13
CA GLY A 180 28.41 -3.68 4.69
C GLY A 180 28.34 -3.77 6.22
N GLN A 181 28.36 -2.64 6.94
CA GLN A 181 28.38 -2.63 8.41
C GLN A 181 27.45 -1.54 8.96
N VAL A 182 26.78 -1.86 10.08
CA VAL A 182 26.00 -0.90 10.87
C VAL A 182 26.50 -0.97 12.31
N LEU A 183 27.00 0.16 12.83
CA LEU A 183 27.52 0.20 14.20
C LEU A 183 26.38 0.12 15.22
N PRO A 184 26.44 -0.80 16.22
CA PRO A 184 25.39 -0.92 17.24
C PRO A 184 25.11 0.37 17.99
N VAL A 185 26.14 1.19 18.23
CA VAL A 185 26.01 2.50 18.88
C VAL A 185 25.11 3.44 18.08
N ASN A 186 25.22 3.42 16.74
CA ASN A 186 24.40 4.27 15.88
C ASN A 186 22.94 3.78 15.86
N VAL A 187 22.71 2.46 15.92
CA VAL A 187 21.36 1.89 16.08
C VAL A 187 20.72 2.37 17.38
N LEU A 188 21.45 2.36 18.50
CA LEU A 188 20.93 2.85 19.79
C LEU A 188 20.60 4.35 19.76
N LYS A 189 21.46 5.17 19.13
CA LYS A 189 21.21 6.60 18.95
C LYS A 189 20.01 6.87 18.04
N ALA A 190 19.91 6.15 16.93
CA ALA A 190 18.79 6.26 16.00
C ALA A 190 17.46 5.93 16.70
N ARG A 191 17.43 4.88 17.53
CA ARG A 191 16.23 4.51 18.29
C ARG A 191 15.71 5.66 19.15
N LYS A 192 16.58 6.27 19.96
CA LYS A 192 16.21 7.42 20.79
C LYS A 192 15.77 8.62 19.96
N THR A 193 16.42 8.85 18.82
CA THR A 193 16.08 9.95 17.93
C THR A 193 14.69 9.79 17.32
N TYR A 194 14.32 8.58 16.90
CA TYR A 194 12.97 8.28 16.42
C TYR A 194 11.92 8.41 17.51
N GLU A 195 12.20 7.88 18.70
CA GLU A 195 11.30 7.96 19.86
C GLU A 195 10.96 9.41 20.19
N HIS A 196 11.96 10.26 20.38
CA HIS A 196 11.76 11.70 20.61
C HIS A 196 11.05 12.38 19.44
N ALA A 197 11.40 12.06 18.19
CA ALA A 197 10.75 12.66 17.03
C ALA A 197 9.24 12.33 16.96
N LEU A 198 8.85 11.09 17.32
CA LEU A 198 7.44 10.69 17.36
C LEU A 198 6.70 11.36 18.51
N GLU A 199 7.29 11.41 19.71
CA GLU A 199 6.72 12.10 20.88
C GLU A 199 6.53 13.60 20.64
N ASP A 200 7.55 14.27 20.07
CA ASP A 200 7.50 15.67 19.68
C ASP A 200 6.39 15.94 18.66
N TYR A 201 6.19 15.02 17.72
CA TYR A 201 5.17 15.17 16.69
C TYR A 201 3.76 15.01 17.26
N LEU A 202 3.54 13.94 18.05
CA LEU A 202 2.25 13.65 18.65
C LEU A 202 1.85 14.71 19.69
N SER A 203 2.81 15.29 20.41
CA SER A 203 2.54 16.39 21.35
C SER A 203 2.17 17.70 20.65
N LYS A 204 2.81 18.05 19.51
CA LYS A 204 2.46 19.23 18.71
C LYS A 204 1.08 19.14 18.07
N THR A 205 0.70 17.95 17.61
CA THR A 205 -0.59 17.69 16.95
C THR A 205 -1.79 18.01 17.87
N LEU A 206 -1.61 17.93 19.19
CA LEU A 206 -2.64 18.30 20.17
C LEU A 206 -2.90 19.82 20.28
N VAL A 207 -2.01 20.66 19.75
CA VAL A 207 -2.00 22.12 20.03
C VAL A 207 -2.34 22.97 18.81
N SER A 208 -2.03 22.54 17.58
CA SER A 208 -2.21 23.36 16.36
C SER A 208 -3.14 22.74 15.31
N VAL A 209 -4.11 23.52 14.85
CA VAL A 209 -5.23 23.08 13.99
C VAL A 209 -5.04 23.44 12.50
N GLU A 210 -4.01 24.22 12.18
CA GLU A 210 -4.01 25.08 10.97
C GLU A 210 -3.22 24.55 9.75
N ASP A 211 -2.40 23.50 9.84
CA ASP A 211 -1.61 23.02 8.67
C ASP A 211 -1.58 21.49 8.47
N ARG A 212 -2.75 20.85 8.41
CA ARG A 212 -2.91 19.39 8.63
C ARG A 212 -2.48 18.46 7.49
N VAL A 213 -2.31 18.96 6.25
CA VAL A 213 -2.09 18.06 5.08
C VAL A 213 -0.62 17.72 4.89
N SER A 214 0.29 18.70 4.96
CA SER A 214 1.74 18.45 4.89
C SER A 214 2.23 17.66 6.11
N ASP A 215 1.55 17.86 7.24
CA ASP A 215 1.79 17.19 8.51
C ASP A 215 1.47 15.69 8.46
N ALA A 216 0.33 15.31 7.88
CA ALA A 216 -0.10 13.92 7.77
C ALA A 216 0.92 13.03 7.04
N ASP A 217 1.46 13.49 5.90
CA ASP A 217 2.45 12.75 5.11
C ASP A 217 3.79 12.59 5.84
N GLN A 218 4.17 13.60 6.62
CA GLN A 218 5.36 13.55 7.46
C GLN A 218 5.21 12.51 8.57
N LEU A 219 4.08 12.52 9.29
CA LEU A 219 3.79 11.56 10.35
C LEU A 219 3.80 10.12 9.82
N VAL A 220 3.09 9.87 8.72
CA VAL A 220 3.04 8.55 8.08
C VAL A 220 4.44 8.06 7.72
N SER A 221 5.26 8.94 7.13
CA SER A 221 6.63 8.57 6.74
C SER A 221 7.52 8.32 7.97
N LEU A 222 7.41 9.13 9.03
CA LEU A 222 8.13 8.96 10.28
C LEU A 222 7.77 7.64 10.97
N VAL A 223 6.47 7.37 11.15
CA VAL A 223 5.95 6.16 11.78
C VAL A 223 6.36 4.93 10.97
N GLY A 224 6.26 4.99 9.65
CA GLY A 224 6.71 3.92 8.77
C GLY A 224 8.21 3.63 8.92
N CYS A 225 9.06 4.67 8.95
CA CYS A 225 10.50 4.51 9.18
C CYS A 225 10.78 3.91 10.55
N TYR A 226 10.14 4.42 11.60
CA TYR A 226 10.39 3.98 12.96
C TYR A 226 9.91 2.55 13.22
N ALA A 227 8.70 2.21 12.78
CA ALA A 227 8.16 0.87 12.93
C ALA A 227 9.00 -0.15 12.15
N LEU A 228 9.44 0.18 10.92
CA LEU A 228 10.33 -0.70 10.15
C LEU A 228 11.71 -0.84 10.82
N PHE A 229 12.23 0.23 11.41
CA PHE A 229 13.48 0.20 12.17
C PHE A 229 13.37 -0.68 13.42
N GLN A 230 12.28 -0.57 14.19
CA GLN A 230 12.02 -1.42 15.35
C GLN A 230 11.81 -2.89 14.94
N TYR A 231 11.12 -3.12 13.82
CA TYR A 231 10.94 -4.46 13.27
C TYR A 231 12.27 -5.16 12.99
N LEU A 232 13.22 -4.47 12.36
CA LEU A 232 14.51 -5.04 11.96
C LEU A 232 15.51 -5.16 13.11
N THR A 233 15.37 -4.34 14.16
CA THR A 233 16.37 -4.26 15.25
C THR A 233 15.92 -4.89 16.56
N VAL A 234 14.61 -5.06 16.76
CA VAL A 234 14.03 -5.62 17.99
C VAL A 234 13.08 -6.76 17.66
N GLY A 235 12.14 -6.55 16.73
CA GLY A 235 11.21 -7.59 16.30
C GLY A 235 9.80 -7.08 16.02
N ILE A 236 8.89 -8.01 15.68
CA ILE A 236 7.52 -7.68 15.26
C ILE A 236 6.71 -6.97 16.36
N ASP A 237 6.81 -7.42 17.61
CA ASP A 237 6.00 -6.86 18.70
C ASP A 237 6.36 -5.39 18.97
N ALA A 238 7.64 -5.02 18.85
CA ALA A 238 8.09 -3.65 18.98
C ALA A 238 7.51 -2.76 17.88
N ALA A 239 7.45 -3.25 16.63
CA ALA A 239 6.86 -2.50 15.52
C ALA A 239 5.33 -2.35 15.66
N VAL A 240 4.64 -3.40 16.12
CA VAL A 240 3.19 -3.38 16.39
C VAL A 240 2.86 -2.36 17.49
N ALA A 241 3.68 -2.28 18.54
CA ALA A 241 3.51 -1.29 19.60
C ALA A 241 3.55 0.16 19.08
N ILE A 242 4.46 0.48 18.13
CA ILE A 242 4.52 1.82 17.51
C ILE A 242 3.22 2.14 16.76
N TYR A 243 2.71 1.18 15.98
CA TYR A 243 1.46 1.37 15.25
C TYR A 243 0.26 1.55 16.18
N ALA A 244 0.19 0.77 17.27
CA ALA A 244 -0.88 0.87 18.27
C ALA A 244 -0.84 2.23 19.00
N GLN A 245 0.33 2.64 19.51
CA GLN A 245 0.53 3.91 20.19
C GLN A 245 0.15 5.10 19.30
N THR A 246 0.58 5.08 18.04
CA THR A 246 0.27 6.15 17.08
C THR A 246 -1.23 6.22 16.80
N SER A 247 -1.87 5.06 16.62
CA SER A 247 -3.31 4.99 16.30
C SER A 247 -4.17 5.50 17.45
N GLU A 248 -3.87 5.10 18.69
CA GLU A 248 -4.58 5.55 19.89
C GLU A 248 -4.49 7.07 20.09
N LYS A 249 -3.29 7.65 19.89
CA LYS A 249 -3.06 9.10 20.04
C LYS A 249 -3.74 9.91 18.95
N LEU A 250 -3.75 9.41 17.71
CA LEU A 250 -4.49 10.05 16.62
C LEU A 250 -6.00 10.01 16.84
N GLU A 251 -6.54 8.91 17.35
CA GLU A 251 -7.97 8.77 17.66
C GLU A 251 -8.42 9.70 18.78
N ALA A 252 -7.63 9.82 19.84
CA ALA A 252 -7.90 10.76 20.93
C ALA A 252 -7.93 12.23 20.49
N SER A 253 -7.33 12.54 19.33
CA SER A 253 -7.21 13.90 18.79
C SER A 253 -8.35 14.30 17.84
N VAL A 254 -9.24 13.36 17.44
CA VAL A 254 -10.36 13.66 16.52
C VAL A 254 -11.55 14.22 17.31
N PRO A 255 -11.97 15.48 17.09
CA PRO A 255 -13.19 16.00 17.70
C PRO A 255 -14.42 15.33 17.08
N GLN A 256 -15.31 14.84 17.94
CA GLN A 256 -16.52 14.04 17.67
C GLN A 256 -17.61 14.74 16.78
N LYS A 257 -17.29 15.86 16.11
CA LYS A 257 -18.23 16.66 15.29
C LYS A 257 -17.97 16.60 13.78
N CYS A 258 -16.91 15.95 13.31
CA CYS A 258 -16.48 16.01 11.91
C CYS A 258 -17.03 14.91 10.99
N GLU A 259 -17.97 14.08 11.45
CA GLU A 259 -18.58 13.03 10.61
C GLU A 259 -19.57 13.61 9.58
N ASN A 260 -20.26 14.72 9.90
CA ASN A 260 -21.37 15.21 9.07
C ASN A 260 -20.98 16.05 7.84
N THR A 261 -19.69 16.40 7.68
CA THR A 261 -19.23 17.31 6.61
C THR A 261 -18.45 16.59 5.51
N ARG A 262 -17.86 15.41 5.79
CA ARG A 262 -17.03 14.67 4.82
C ARG A 262 -17.87 14.02 3.70
N GLU A 263 -19.15 13.75 3.95
CA GLU A 263 -20.07 13.18 2.95
C GLU A 263 -20.55 14.19 1.89
N LYS A 264 -20.39 15.50 2.10
CA LYS A 264 -21.03 16.53 1.24
C LYS A 264 -20.20 17.04 0.07
N LEU A 265 -18.90 16.81 0.04
CA LEU A 265 -18.07 17.14 -1.13
C LEU A 265 -17.64 15.82 -1.75
N GLY A 266 -18.14 15.52 -2.96
CA GLY A 266 -17.74 14.36 -3.79
C GLY A 266 -16.26 14.36 -4.24
N ILE A 267 -15.35 14.68 -3.34
CA ILE A 267 -13.90 14.57 -3.48
C ILE A 267 -13.55 13.13 -3.11
N GLN A 268 -12.85 12.44 -4.02
CA GLN A 268 -12.26 11.12 -3.80
C GLN A 268 -11.62 11.06 -2.40
N ASN A 269 -12.11 10.16 -1.53
CA ASN A 269 -11.61 9.98 -0.18
C ASN A 269 -10.11 9.68 -0.21
N PHE A 270 -9.28 10.68 0.06
CA PHE A 270 -7.86 10.48 0.29
C PHE A 270 -7.72 9.71 1.61
N PRO A 271 -6.89 8.65 1.66
CA PRO A 271 -6.69 7.91 2.90
C PRO A 271 -6.21 8.85 3.99
N THR A 272 -6.84 8.78 5.16
CA THR A 272 -6.36 9.54 6.31
C THR A 272 -4.98 9.02 6.75
N ALA A 273 -4.22 9.82 7.50
CA ALA A 273 -2.96 9.35 8.09
C ALA A 273 -3.17 8.06 8.90
N LEU A 274 -4.27 7.98 9.66
CA LEU A 274 -4.62 6.81 10.46
C LEU A 274 -4.92 5.57 9.59
N GLU A 275 -5.68 5.73 8.51
CA GLU A 275 -5.96 4.65 7.55
C GLU A 275 -4.66 4.14 6.91
N THR A 276 -3.75 5.06 6.59
CA THR A 276 -2.47 4.75 5.98
C THR A 276 -1.52 3.99 6.93
N VAL A 277 -1.42 4.45 8.18
CA VAL A 277 -0.67 3.78 9.25
C VAL A 277 -1.24 2.37 9.52
N THR A 278 -2.57 2.24 9.51
CA THR A 278 -3.26 0.95 9.65
C THR A 278 -2.91 -0.01 8.51
N LEU A 279 -2.83 0.50 7.28
CA LEU A 279 -2.40 -0.30 6.13
C LEU A 279 -0.94 -0.75 6.26
N MET A 280 -0.02 0.13 6.69
CA MET A 280 1.38 -0.23 6.94
C MET A 280 1.49 -1.34 8.00
N HIS A 281 0.71 -1.24 9.08
CA HIS A 281 0.65 -2.26 10.13
C HIS A 281 0.24 -3.63 9.59
N THR A 282 -0.88 -3.70 8.85
CA THR A 282 -1.38 -4.97 8.28
C THR A 282 -0.43 -5.54 7.21
N ASN A 283 0.20 -4.68 6.41
CA ASN A 283 1.21 -5.06 5.43
C ASN A 283 2.46 -5.67 6.09
N LEU A 284 2.94 -5.07 7.18
CA LEU A 284 4.09 -5.60 7.93
C LEU A 284 3.80 -6.97 8.54
N LEU A 285 2.64 -7.15 9.18
CA LEU A 285 2.22 -8.45 9.72
C LEU A 285 2.14 -9.54 8.63
N ARG A 286 1.57 -9.18 7.47
CA ARG A 286 1.49 -10.08 6.32
C ARG A 286 2.87 -10.45 5.78
N PHE A 287 3.79 -9.50 5.73
CA PHE A 287 5.17 -9.78 5.34
C PHE A 287 5.88 -10.67 6.36
N HIS A 288 5.76 -10.38 7.65
CA HIS A 288 6.38 -11.18 8.70
C HIS A 288 5.93 -12.65 8.59
N MET A 289 4.62 -12.90 8.50
CA MET A 289 4.05 -14.24 8.30
C MET A 289 4.54 -14.96 7.02
N LYS A 290 5.04 -14.23 6.01
CA LYS A 290 5.62 -14.81 4.80
C LYS A 290 7.05 -15.32 5.03
N ILE A 291 7.84 -14.64 5.86
CA ILE A 291 9.27 -14.93 6.06
C ILE A 291 9.60 -15.58 7.40
N SER A 292 8.64 -15.64 8.33
CA SER A 292 8.78 -16.25 9.65
C SER A 292 7.58 -17.15 9.98
N VAL A 293 7.79 -18.07 10.93
CA VAL A 293 6.70 -18.85 11.52
C VAL A 293 5.94 -17.94 12.48
N TYR A 294 4.74 -17.50 12.09
CA TYR A 294 3.93 -16.57 12.86
C TYR A 294 2.43 -16.95 12.81
N PRO A 295 1.68 -16.85 13.94
CA PRO A 295 0.26 -17.18 13.96
C PRO A 295 -0.56 -16.24 13.06
N LEU A 296 -1.64 -16.76 12.47
CA LEU A 296 -2.51 -15.97 11.59
C LEU A 296 -3.43 -15.00 12.36
N ASN A 297 -3.68 -15.24 13.65
CA ASN A 297 -4.66 -14.48 14.43
C ASN A 297 -4.36 -12.97 14.51
N PRO A 298 -3.14 -12.51 14.82
CA PRO A 298 -2.86 -11.07 14.93
C PRO A 298 -3.13 -10.31 13.62
N LEU A 299 -2.74 -10.89 12.47
CA LEU A 299 -3.05 -10.30 11.16
C LEU A 299 -4.57 -10.28 10.89
N ARG A 300 -5.30 -11.32 11.28
CA ARG A 300 -6.74 -11.38 11.11
C ARG A 300 -7.44 -10.31 11.95
N GLU A 301 -7.07 -10.18 13.22
CA GLU A 301 -7.63 -9.19 14.14
C GLU A 301 -7.34 -7.77 13.66
N ALA A 302 -6.09 -7.48 13.29
CA ALA A 302 -5.71 -6.17 12.74
C ALA A 302 -6.51 -5.83 11.47
N LEU A 303 -6.74 -6.80 10.57
CA LEU A 303 -7.54 -6.58 9.36
C LEU A 303 -9.04 -6.41 9.66
N MET A 304 -9.61 -7.18 10.60
CA MET A 304 -11.01 -7.04 10.98
C MET A 304 -11.27 -5.67 11.64
N GLU A 305 -10.39 -5.25 12.54
CA GLU A 305 -10.47 -3.94 13.17
C GLU A 305 -10.33 -2.80 12.16
N ALA A 306 -9.34 -2.91 11.27
CA ALA A 306 -9.14 -1.93 10.20
C ALA A 306 -10.35 -1.82 9.27
N LEU A 307 -10.98 -2.95 8.91
CA LEU A 307 -12.13 -2.99 8.01
C LEU A 307 -13.44 -2.55 8.66
N ASN A 308 -13.57 -2.70 9.98
CA ASN A 308 -14.67 -2.09 10.73
C ASN A 308 -14.60 -0.56 10.67
N ARG A 309 -13.38 0.01 10.73
CA ARG A 309 -13.15 1.46 10.67
C ARG A 309 -13.15 2.01 9.24
N TYR A 310 -12.61 1.26 8.29
CA TYR A 310 -12.40 1.69 6.89
C TYR A 310 -13.05 0.71 5.90
N PRO A 311 -14.38 0.59 5.89
CA PRO A 311 -15.09 -0.39 5.07
C PRO A 311 -14.94 -0.16 3.56
N SER A 312 -14.61 1.06 3.13
CA SER A 312 -14.39 1.38 1.71
C SER A 312 -12.98 1.08 1.22
N ASN A 313 -12.06 0.70 2.11
CA ASN A 313 -10.66 0.48 1.74
C ASN A 313 -10.47 -0.88 1.03
N GLN A 314 -10.21 -0.82 -0.27
CA GLN A 314 -10.08 -2.01 -1.11
C GLN A 314 -8.81 -2.82 -0.85
N THR A 315 -7.70 -2.20 -0.42
CA THR A 315 -6.43 -2.92 -0.21
C THR A 315 -6.50 -3.77 1.06
N LEU A 316 -7.17 -3.29 2.10
CA LEU A 316 -7.49 -4.05 3.30
C LEU A 316 -8.38 -5.25 2.97
N TRP A 317 -9.44 -5.06 2.19
CA TRP A 317 -10.31 -6.16 1.77
C TRP A 317 -9.60 -7.24 0.95
N ARG A 318 -8.75 -6.84 0.00
CA ARG A 318 -7.93 -7.79 -0.78
C ARG A 318 -7.04 -8.63 0.14
N SER A 319 -6.45 -8.00 1.16
CA SER A 319 -5.61 -8.68 2.15
C SER A 319 -6.43 -9.64 3.01
N TYR A 320 -7.60 -9.21 3.48
CA TYR A 320 -8.53 -10.05 4.25
C TYR A 320 -8.99 -11.28 3.48
N ILE A 321 -9.41 -11.13 2.22
CA ILE A 321 -9.79 -12.27 1.37
C ILE A 321 -8.60 -13.22 1.16
N HIS A 322 -7.40 -12.70 0.96
CA HIS A 322 -6.21 -13.52 0.77
C HIS A 322 -5.93 -14.42 1.97
N ILE A 323 -6.03 -13.88 3.19
CA ILE A 323 -5.84 -14.69 4.41
C ILE A 323 -6.99 -15.67 4.64
N GLN A 324 -8.22 -15.27 4.31
CA GLN A 324 -9.40 -16.10 4.53
C GLN A 324 -9.38 -17.37 3.67
N ARG A 325 -8.81 -17.28 2.45
CA ARG A 325 -8.58 -18.44 1.58
C ARG A 325 -7.77 -19.56 2.23
N LYS A 326 -6.89 -19.21 3.18
CA LYS A 326 -6.04 -20.18 3.90
C LYS A 326 -6.71 -20.74 5.16
N SER A 327 -7.91 -20.26 5.52
CA SER A 327 -8.57 -20.62 6.77
C SER A 327 -9.88 -21.39 6.52
N HIS A 328 -10.13 -22.43 7.32
CA HIS A 328 -11.33 -23.26 7.19
C HIS A 328 -12.60 -22.65 7.80
N SER A 329 -12.56 -21.41 8.32
CA SER A 329 -13.66 -20.84 9.10
C SER A 329 -14.58 -19.93 8.29
N ALA A 330 -15.45 -20.54 7.47
CA ALA A 330 -16.46 -19.81 6.68
C ALA A 330 -17.42 -19.00 7.53
N SER A 331 -17.91 -19.62 8.61
CA SER A 331 -18.94 -19.05 9.49
C SER A 331 -18.46 -17.75 10.13
N LYS A 332 -17.19 -17.69 10.57
CA LYS A 332 -16.59 -16.46 11.12
C LYS A 332 -16.51 -15.35 10.08
N ALA A 333 -16.06 -15.66 8.86
CA ALA A 333 -16.01 -14.67 7.79
C ALA A 333 -17.41 -14.17 7.38
N ARG A 334 -18.39 -15.07 7.26
CA ARG A 334 -19.79 -14.71 6.96
C ARG A 334 -20.34 -13.75 8.01
N ARG A 335 -20.19 -14.07 9.30
CA ARG A 335 -20.60 -13.20 10.41
C ARG A 335 -19.92 -11.83 10.35
N PHE A 336 -18.64 -11.80 10.02
CA PHE A 336 -17.90 -10.55 9.87
C PHE A 336 -18.44 -9.70 8.71
N PHE A 337 -18.61 -10.28 7.51
CA PHE A 337 -19.20 -9.59 6.36
C PHE A 337 -20.63 -9.11 6.66
N ASP A 338 -21.46 -9.94 7.27
CA ASP A 338 -22.83 -9.57 7.64
C ASP A 338 -22.85 -8.41 8.66
N GLY A 339 -21.86 -8.33 9.55
CA GLY A 339 -21.70 -7.20 10.48
C GLY A 339 -21.33 -5.90 9.76
N VAL A 340 -20.28 -5.94 8.93
CA VAL A 340 -19.77 -4.75 8.23
C VAL A 340 -20.74 -4.23 7.16
N THR A 341 -21.41 -5.12 6.43
CA THR A 341 -22.40 -4.73 5.39
C THR A 341 -23.64 -4.04 5.97
N ARG A 342 -23.96 -4.26 7.25
CA ARG A 342 -25.06 -3.59 7.94
C ARG A 342 -24.69 -2.22 8.49
N SER A 343 -23.42 -2.01 8.86
CA SER A 343 -22.95 -0.75 9.44
C SER A 343 -22.37 0.21 8.40
N ALA A 344 -21.83 -0.31 7.30
CA ALA A 344 -21.19 0.50 6.27
C ALA A 344 -22.14 0.86 5.13
N ASN A 345 -22.17 2.14 4.75
CA ASN A 345 -22.90 2.60 3.56
C ASN A 345 -22.18 2.26 2.25
N SER A 346 -20.95 1.72 2.28
CA SER A 346 -20.15 1.52 1.08
C SER A 346 -20.41 0.17 0.41
N LEU A 347 -20.13 0.07 -0.89
CA LEU A 347 -20.42 -1.11 -1.69
C LEU A 347 -19.32 -2.18 -1.59
N GLU A 348 -18.10 -1.80 -1.21
CA GLU A 348 -16.95 -2.70 -1.14
C GLU A 348 -17.20 -3.94 -0.27
N PRO A 349 -17.76 -3.85 0.96
CA PRO A 349 -18.04 -5.03 1.78
C PRO A 349 -18.91 -6.06 1.06
N TRP A 350 -19.93 -5.62 0.32
CA TRP A 350 -20.79 -6.49 -0.49
C TRP A 350 -20.02 -7.17 -1.62
N LEU A 351 -19.25 -6.41 -2.39
CA LEU A 351 -18.46 -6.95 -3.51
C LEU A 351 -17.44 -7.99 -3.03
N TYR A 352 -16.78 -7.73 -1.89
CA TYR A 352 -15.81 -8.66 -1.34
C TYR A 352 -16.47 -9.88 -0.67
N ALA A 353 -17.65 -9.74 -0.06
CA ALA A 353 -18.43 -10.87 0.43
C ALA A 353 -18.83 -11.82 -0.72
N ILE A 354 -19.36 -11.27 -1.81
CA ILE A 354 -19.70 -12.02 -3.03
C ILE A 354 -18.46 -12.74 -3.58
N ARG A 355 -17.34 -12.03 -3.71
CA ARG A 355 -16.08 -12.60 -4.18
C ARG A 355 -15.58 -13.72 -3.27
N ALA A 356 -15.74 -13.61 -1.95
CA ALA A 356 -15.35 -14.64 -1.00
C ALA A 356 -16.14 -15.94 -1.23
N GLU A 357 -17.47 -15.85 -1.35
CA GLU A 357 -18.33 -17.02 -1.59
C GLU A 357 -18.12 -17.60 -3.00
N GLN A 358 -17.90 -16.78 -4.02
CA GLN A 358 -17.54 -17.25 -5.37
C GLN A 358 -16.22 -18.04 -5.38
N MET A 359 -15.20 -17.56 -4.67
CA MET A 359 -13.93 -18.29 -4.53
C MET A 359 -14.13 -19.62 -3.80
N ARG A 360 -15.01 -19.65 -2.79
CA ARG A 360 -15.35 -20.87 -2.06
C ARG A 360 -16.07 -21.89 -2.95
N LYS A 361 -17.11 -21.44 -3.70
CA LYS A 361 -17.81 -22.27 -4.69
C LYS A 361 -16.83 -22.88 -5.69
N LYS A 362 -15.92 -22.07 -6.25
CA LYS A 362 -14.89 -22.56 -7.18
C LYS A 362 -13.99 -23.62 -6.55
N LEU A 363 -13.57 -23.43 -5.30
CA LEU A 363 -12.73 -24.41 -4.59
C LEU A 363 -13.48 -25.73 -4.38
N THR A 364 -14.72 -25.68 -3.90
CA THR A 364 -15.56 -26.88 -3.69
C THR A 364 -15.80 -27.63 -4.99
N GLU A 365 -16.11 -26.93 -6.08
CA GLU A 365 -16.27 -27.55 -7.41
C GLU A 365 -14.97 -28.16 -7.94
N THR A 366 -13.81 -27.54 -7.71
CA THR A 366 -12.52 -28.13 -8.14
C THR A 366 -12.17 -29.38 -7.36
N VAL A 367 -12.51 -29.45 -6.08
CA VAL A 367 -12.31 -30.65 -5.26
C VAL A 367 -13.27 -31.76 -5.69
N GLN A 368 -14.53 -31.43 -6.02
CA GLN A 368 -15.52 -32.42 -6.48
C GLN A 368 -15.25 -32.97 -7.89
N ARG A 369 -14.57 -32.21 -8.77
CA ARG A 369 -14.20 -32.66 -10.13
C ARG A 369 -12.88 -33.42 -10.20
N ALA A 370 -12.07 -33.42 -9.13
CA ALA A 370 -10.83 -34.18 -9.06
C ALA A 370 -11.14 -35.65 -8.74
N ASP A 371 -11.27 -36.44 -9.81
CA ASP A 371 -11.67 -37.84 -9.83
C ASP A 371 -10.58 -38.77 -9.24
N VAL A 372 -10.43 -38.78 -7.91
CA VAL A 372 -9.59 -39.78 -7.20
C VAL A 372 -10.37 -40.28 -5.99
N GLY A 373 -10.53 -41.60 -5.90
CA GLY A 373 -11.32 -42.35 -4.91
C GLY A 373 -10.91 -42.23 -3.44
N GLU A 374 -10.44 -41.07 -3.00
CA GLU A 374 -10.34 -40.71 -1.59
C GLU A 374 -11.51 -39.78 -1.25
N ILE A 375 -12.41 -40.30 -0.42
CA ILE A 375 -13.53 -39.56 0.17
C ILE A 375 -12.92 -38.45 1.04
N HIS A 376 -12.69 -37.28 0.44
CA HIS A 376 -12.41 -36.09 1.21
C HIS A 376 -13.69 -35.74 1.97
N SER A 377 -13.61 -35.77 3.29
CA SER A 377 -14.68 -35.42 4.23
C SER A 377 -15.02 -33.93 4.22
N THR A 378 -15.10 -33.31 3.05
CA THR A 378 -15.70 -32.00 2.89
C THR A 378 -17.19 -32.20 2.67
N ILE A 379 -17.98 -31.92 3.71
CA ILE A 379 -19.44 -31.82 3.63
C ILE A 379 -19.78 -31.03 2.36
N PRO A 380 -20.59 -31.56 1.42
CA PRO A 380 -21.01 -30.79 0.27
C PRO A 380 -21.78 -29.57 0.79
N GLU A 381 -21.21 -28.37 0.62
CA GLU A 381 -21.89 -27.12 0.94
C GLU A 381 -22.97 -26.86 -0.13
N THR A 382 -24.07 -27.60 -0.03
CA THR A 382 -25.27 -27.37 -0.83
C THR A 382 -25.82 -25.99 -0.50
N GLY A 383 -26.04 -25.15 -1.51
CA GLY A 383 -26.63 -23.81 -1.35
C GLY A 383 -25.67 -22.62 -1.47
N LEU A 384 -24.39 -22.82 -1.80
CA LEU A 384 -23.47 -21.70 -2.09
C LEU A 384 -23.96 -20.81 -3.24
N ALA A 385 -24.57 -21.39 -4.27
CA ALA A 385 -25.16 -20.64 -5.36
C ALA A 385 -26.29 -19.72 -4.86
N ASN A 386 -27.23 -20.26 -4.08
CA ASN A 386 -28.33 -19.50 -3.49
C ASN A 386 -27.81 -18.39 -2.56
N ARG A 387 -26.74 -18.65 -1.79
CA ARG A 387 -26.11 -17.63 -0.94
C ARG A 387 -25.49 -16.51 -1.77
N ILE A 388 -24.82 -16.83 -2.87
CA ILE A 388 -24.25 -15.81 -3.77
C ILE A 388 -25.38 -14.97 -4.39
N VAL A 389 -26.48 -15.60 -4.82
CA VAL A 389 -27.68 -14.89 -5.32
C VAL A 389 -28.23 -13.95 -4.25
N ALA A 390 -28.45 -14.43 -3.02
CA ALA A 390 -28.95 -13.61 -1.93
C ALA A 390 -28.03 -12.41 -1.63
N LEU A 391 -26.70 -12.59 -1.69
CA LEU A 391 -25.76 -11.48 -1.53
C LEU A 391 -25.87 -10.45 -2.66
N PHE A 392 -26.08 -10.87 -3.90
CA PHE A 392 -26.35 -9.95 -5.01
C PHE A 392 -27.67 -9.20 -4.83
N GLU A 393 -28.74 -9.91 -4.47
CA GLU A 393 -30.06 -9.32 -4.24
C GLU A 393 -30.01 -8.25 -3.15
N HIS A 394 -29.37 -8.54 -2.01
CA HIS A 394 -29.21 -7.56 -0.95
C HIS A 394 -28.29 -6.40 -1.36
N ALA A 395 -27.18 -6.67 -2.04
CA ALA A 395 -26.27 -5.61 -2.49
C ALA A 395 -26.97 -4.64 -3.43
N VAL A 396 -27.76 -5.15 -4.38
CA VAL A 396 -28.51 -4.34 -5.36
C VAL A 396 -29.61 -3.52 -4.71
N GLN A 397 -30.21 -3.99 -3.60
CA GLN A 397 -31.22 -3.22 -2.85
C GLN A 397 -30.65 -1.99 -2.14
N THR A 398 -29.33 -1.90 -1.95
CA THR A 398 -28.69 -0.73 -1.35
C THR A 398 -28.66 0.45 -2.33
N GLU A 399 -28.68 1.69 -1.82
CA GLU A 399 -28.60 2.91 -2.63
C GLU A 399 -27.37 2.91 -3.56
N ASN A 400 -26.20 2.55 -3.02
CA ASN A 400 -24.97 2.48 -3.80
C ASN A 400 -24.92 1.30 -4.77
N GLY A 401 -25.64 0.21 -4.48
CA GLY A 401 -25.71 -0.97 -5.33
C GLY A 401 -26.60 -0.78 -6.56
N THR A 402 -27.78 -0.17 -6.39
CA THR A 402 -28.70 0.12 -7.51
C THR A 402 -28.02 0.90 -8.63
N ASN A 403 -27.15 1.85 -8.26
CA ASN A 403 -26.44 2.75 -9.17
C ASN A 403 -25.07 2.22 -9.61
N CYS A 404 -24.73 0.94 -9.38
CA CYS A 404 -23.43 0.37 -9.72
C CYS A 404 -23.49 -0.56 -10.95
N PRO A 405 -23.08 -0.11 -12.15
CA PRO A 405 -23.09 -0.96 -13.35
C PRO A 405 -22.21 -2.20 -13.23
N LEU A 406 -21.11 -2.12 -12.47
CA LEU A 406 -20.22 -3.26 -12.26
C LEU A 406 -20.93 -4.38 -11.49
N LEU A 407 -21.66 -4.04 -10.43
CA LEU A 407 -22.41 -5.00 -9.61
C LEU A 407 -23.46 -5.72 -10.47
N TRP A 408 -24.26 -4.97 -11.23
CA TRP A 408 -25.26 -5.53 -12.14
C TRP A 408 -24.65 -6.46 -13.19
N ARG A 409 -23.54 -6.05 -13.82
CA ARG A 409 -22.82 -6.89 -14.78
C ARG A 409 -22.31 -8.18 -14.14
N MET A 410 -21.81 -8.10 -12.92
CA MET A 410 -21.37 -9.29 -12.16
C MET A 410 -22.54 -10.21 -11.83
N TYR A 411 -23.70 -9.64 -11.45
CA TYR A 411 -24.88 -10.41 -11.09
C TYR A 411 -25.47 -11.14 -12.31
N LEU A 412 -25.67 -10.43 -13.42
CA LEU A 412 -26.17 -11.02 -14.67
C LEU A 412 -25.24 -12.14 -15.17
N ASN A 413 -23.93 -11.93 -15.13
CA ASN A 413 -22.95 -12.95 -15.52
C ASN A 413 -22.90 -14.14 -14.56
N PHE A 414 -23.45 -14.03 -13.35
CA PHE A 414 -23.55 -15.17 -12.43
C PHE A 414 -24.83 -15.99 -12.64
N LEU A 415 -25.90 -15.37 -13.16
CA LEU A 415 -27.17 -16.03 -13.44
C LEU A 415 -27.18 -16.77 -14.79
N VAL A 416 -26.36 -16.33 -15.74
CA VAL A 416 -26.05 -17.04 -16.99
C VAL A 416 -25.07 -18.17 -16.69
#